data_AF-A0A8I6XCE4-F1
#
_entry.id   AF-A0A8I6XCE4-F1
#
_cell.length_a   1.000
_cell.length_b   1.000
_cell.length_c   1.000
_cell.angle_alpha   90.00
_cell.angle_beta   90.00
_cell.angle_gamma   90.00
#
_symmetry.space_group_name_H-M   'P 1'
#
loop_
_entity.id
_entity.type
_entity.pdbx_description
1 polymer ?
#
loop_
_entity_poly.entity_id
_entity_poly.type
_entity_poly.pdbx_seq_one_letter_code
_entity_poly.pdbx_strand_id
1 'polypeptide(L)'
;MFVKRRDNAWVVTEINDDHNHPLIKKWSLTGYLRSHRHIPEEEQQFVKLLHSCNLEPSRQMQLLTELHGQREAIGYTDKDLANLLAKFRAEHKYTDMQDTIEYFKSSQQLDKTFFTSTSLMMKIRSNAFTGLMVQREGLTSFSVIVSLLTQHT
;
A
#
# COMPACT_ATOMS: atom_id res chain seq x y z
N MET A 1 -15.47 -23.88 -24.30
CA MET A 1 -15.69 -24.39 -22.94
C MET A 1 -16.94 -25.25 -22.93
N PHE A 2 -16.83 -26.49 -22.47
CA PHE A 2 -17.95 -27.41 -22.31
C PHE A 2 -18.18 -27.67 -20.82
N VAL A 3 -19.45 -27.65 -20.41
CA VAL A 3 -19.86 -27.87 -19.01
C VAL A 3 -20.87 -29.00 -18.93
N LYS A 4 -20.74 -29.84 -17.89
CA LYS A 4 -21.67 -30.92 -17.60
C LYS A 4 -22.13 -30.85 -16.16
N ARG A 5 -23.41 -31.11 -15.93
CA ARG A 5 -23.98 -31.17 -14.57
C ARG A 5 -23.67 -32.55 -13.95
N ARG A 6 -23.02 -32.57 -12.78
CA ARG A 6 -22.75 -33.75 -11.96
C ARG A 6 -23.05 -33.42 -10.51
N ASP A 7 -23.74 -34.29 -9.80
CA ASP A 7 -24.04 -34.16 -8.36
C ASP A 7 -24.54 -32.75 -7.96
N ASN A 8 -25.47 -32.22 -8.75
CA ASN A 8 -26.05 -30.89 -8.59
C ASN A 8 -25.08 -29.69 -8.74
N ALA A 9 -23.86 -29.90 -9.22
CA ALA A 9 -22.90 -28.85 -9.58
C ALA A 9 -22.62 -28.82 -11.09
N TRP A 10 -22.27 -27.64 -11.61
CA TRP A 10 -21.75 -27.49 -12.96
C TRP A 10 -20.24 -27.71 -12.95
N VAL A 11 -19.78 -28.71 -13.69
CA VAL A 11 -18.36 -29.04 -13.80
C VAL A 11 -17.90 -28.73 -15.22
N VAL A 12 -16.80 -28.00 -15.33
CA VAL A 12 -16.12 -27.77 -16.62
C VAL A 12 -15.46 -29.07 -17.03
N THR A 13 -15.88 -29.64 -18.16
CA THR A 13 -15.34 -30.91 -18.65
C THR A 13 -14.22 -30.72 -19.64
N GLU A 14 -14.25 -29.62 -20.39
CA GLU A 14 -13.27 -29.34 -21.43
C GLU A 14 -13.21 -27.83 -21.69
N ILE A 15 -11.99 -27.33 -21.88
CA ILE A 15 -11.72 -25.96 -22.27
C ILE A 15 -11.04 -26.04 -23.62
N ASN A 16 -11.64 -25.39 -24.61
CA ASN A 16 -11.00 -25.17 -25.90
C ASN A 16 -10.32 -23.81 -25.81
N ASP A 17 -8.99 -23.83 -25.84
CA ASP A 17 -8.14 -22.64 -25.83
C ASP A 17 -7.75 -22.19 -27.25
N ASP A 18 -8.27 -22.82 -28.31
CA ASP A 18 -8.02 -22.37 -29.68
C ASP A 18 -8.69 -21.01 -29.94
N HIS A 19 -7.90 -20.09 -30.46
CA HIS A 19 -8.35 -18.75 -30.81
C HIS A 19 -8.58 -18.66 -32.32
N ASN A 20 -9.64 -17.96 -32.74
CA ASN A 20 -9.89 -17.69 -34.16
C ASN A 20 -8.97 -16.61 -34.77
N HIS A 21 -8.00 -16.12 -34.00
CA HIS A 21 -7.09 -15.04 -34.34
C HIS A 21 -5.74 -15.27 -33.65
N PRO A 22 -4.63 -14.76 -34.21
CA PRO A 22 -3.33 -14.87 -33.57
C PRO A 22 -3.31 -14.08 -32.25
N LEU A 23 -2.65 -14.65 -31.24
CA LEU A 23 -2.37 -13.97 -29.98
C LEU A 23 -1.62 -12.66 -30.22
N ILE A 24 -2.15 -11.56 -29.70
CA ILE A 24 -1.50 -10.26 -29.74
C ILE A 24 -0.29 -10.30 -28.81
N LYS A 25 0.92 -10.15 -29.35
CA LYS A 25 2.19 -10.13 -28.57
C LYS A 25 2.74 -8.71 -28.37
N LYS A 26 2.06 -7.69 -28.88
CA LYS A 26 2.54 -6.31 -28.84
C LYS A 26 2.45 -5.78 -27.41
N TRP A 27 3.58 -5.38 -26.83
CA TRP A 27 3.65 -4.85 -25.47
C TRP A 27 2.68 -3.69 -25.23
N SER A 28 2.63 -2.72 -26.15
CA SER A 28 1.78 -1.53 -25.99
C SER A 28 0.27 -1.84 -25.89
N LEU A 29 -0.15 -3.04 -26.29
CA LEU A 29 -1.55 -3.49 -26.20
C LEU A 29 -1.78 -4.48 -25.04
N THR A 30 -0.72 -5.12 -24.54
CA THR A 30 -0.82 -6.25 -23.61
C THR A 30 -0.24 -5.98 -22.23
N GLY A 31 0.68 -5.02 -22.10
CA GLY A 31 1.43 -4.76 -20.87
C GLY A 31 0.56 -4.41 -19.66
N TYR A 32 -0.59 -3.76 -19.89
CA TYR A 32 -1.51 -3.36 -18.83
C TYR A 32 -2.67 -4.35 -18.61
N LEU A 33 -2.69 -5.50 -19.28
CA LEU A 33 -3.68 -6.54 -19.02
C LEU A 33 -3.51 -7.07 -17.59
N ARG A 34 -4.62 -7.32 -16.89
CA ARG A 34 -4.60 -7.71 -15.47
C ARG A 34 -3.74 -8.94 -15.18
N SER A 35 -3.64 -9.88 -16.11
CA SER A 35 -2.78 -11.07 -15.99
C SER A 35 -1.28 -10.76 -16.04
N HIS A 36 -0.90 -9.64 -16.67
CA HIS A 36 0.49 -9.19 -16.83
C HIS A 36 0.88 -8.09 -15.83
N ARG A 37 -0.11 -7.45 -15.19
CA ARG A 37 0.12 -6.40 -14.18
C ARG A 37 0.60 -7.00 -12.86
N HIS A 38 1.91 -7.20 -12.76
CA HIS A 38 2.61 -7.57 -11.53
C HIS A 38 3.81 -6.65 -11.33
N ILE A 39 4.10 -6.31 -10.06
CA ILE A 39 5.30 -5.55 -9.69
C ILE A 39 6.38 -6.60 -9.38
N PRO A 40 7.51 -6.65 -10.11
CA PRO A 40 8.60 -7.57 -9.83
C PRO A 40 9.09 -7.48 -8.37
N GLU A 41 9.55 -8.59 -7.80
CA GLU A 41 9.95 -8.65 -6.39
C GLU A 41 11.06 -7.65 -6.05
N GLU A 42 12.04 -7.51 -6.94
CA GLU A 42 13.12 -6.51 -6.83
C GLU A 42 12.59 -5.07 -6.73
N GLU A 43 11.57 -4.74 -7.51
CA GLU A 43 10.93 -3.43 -7.46
C GLU A 43 10.04 -3.28 -6.22
N GLN A 44 9.41 -4.35 -5.74
CA GLN A 44 8.69 -4.32 -4.46
C GLN A 44 9.64 -3.99 -3.31
N GLN A 45 10.86 -4.56 -3.31
CA GLN A 45 11.90 -4.24 -2.32
C GLN A 45 12.36 -2.78 -2.43
N PHE A 46 12.57 -2.29 -3.65
CA PHE A 46 12.93 -0.89 -3.88
C PHE A 46 11.83 0.07 -3.42
N VAL A 47 10.57 -0.21 -3.77
CA VAL A 47 9.40 0.55 -3.31
C VAL A 47 9.28 0.52 -1.78
N LYS A 48 9.58 -0.62 -1.14
CA LYS A 48 9.60 -0.74 0.32
C LYS A 48 10.64 0.20 0.95
N LEU A 49 11.82 0.31 0.35
CA LEU A 49 12.86 1.27 0.76
C LEU A 49 12.39 2.71 0.57
N LEU A 50 11.83 3.06 -0.59
CA LEU A 50 11.29 4.41 -0.83
C LEU A 50 10.16 4.78 0.15
N HIS A 51 9.28 3.81 0.47
CA HIS A 51 8.23 3.98 1.46
C HIS A 51 8.80 4.22 2.87
N SER A 52 9.89 3.55 3.24
CA SER A 52 10.57 3.78 4.52
C SER A 52 11.18 5.19 4.63
N CYS A 53 11.53 5.80 3.49
CA CYS A 53 11.98 7.20 3.40
C CYS A 53 10.81 8.21 3.34
N ASN A 54 9.57 7.78 3.59
CA ASN A 54 8.37 8.62 3.54
C ASN A 54 8.13 9.33 2.20
N LEU A 55 8.62 8.78 1.09
CA LEU A 55 8.37 9.36 -0.23
C LEU A 55 6.92 9.17 -0.65
N GLU A 56 6.32 10.20 -1.23
CA GLU A 56 4.96 10.13 -1.76
C GLU A 56 4.85 9.12 -2.91
N PRO A 57 3.72 8.39 -3.04
CA PRO A 57 3.54 7.40 -4.11
C PRO A 57 3.77 7.94 -5.53
N SER A 58 3.40 9.21 -5.77
CA SER A 58 3.64 9.90 -7.04
C SER A 58 5.12 10.02 -7.36
N ARG A 59 5.94 10.42 -6.38
CA ARG A 59 7.40 10.50 -6.51
C ARG A 59 8.03 9.13 -6.65
N GLN A 60 7.52 8.13 -5.95
CA GLN A 60 7.97 6.74 -6.12
C GLN A 60 7.74 6.26 -7.56
N MET A 61 6.57 6.53 -8.13
CA MET A 61 6.26 6.21 -9.52
C MET A 61 7.14 6.99 -10.52
N GLN A 62 7.44 8.26 -10.23
CA GLN A 62 8.36 9.06 -11.05
C GLN A 62 9.76 8.45 -11.07
N LEU A 63 10.30 8.09 -9.90
CA LEU A 63 11.62 7.42 -9.81
C LEU A 63 11.64 6.09 -10.56
N LEU A 64 10.59 5.27 -10.43
CA LEU A 64 10.46 4.03 -11.20
C LEU A 64 10.43 4.34 -12.70
N THR A 65 9.70 5.37 -13.12
CA THR A 65 9.64 5.79 -14.53
C THR A 65 11.00 6.23 -15.06
N GLU A 66 11.77 6.97 -14.27
CA GLU A 66 13.12 7.39 -14.61
C GLU A 66 14.09 6.21 -14.73
N LEU A 67 14.00 5.23 -13.82
CA LEU A 67 14.81 4.00 -13.86
C LEU A 67 14.52 3.16 -15.10
N HIS A 68 13.25 3.11 -15.53
CA HIS A 68 12.81 2.41 -16.75
C HIS A 68 12.97 3.26 -18.02
N GLY A 69 13.38 4.52 -17.90
CA GLY A 69 13.53 5.49 -18.98
C GLY A 69 12.22 6.07 -19.52
N GLN A 70 11.10 5.35 -19.43
CA GLN A 70 9.79 5.81 -19.90
C GLN A 70 8.63 5.12 -19.17
N ARG A 71 7.47 5.78 -19.10
CA ARG A 71 6.31 5.28 -18.35
C ARG A 71 5.70 4.03 -18.97
N GLU A 72 5.77 3.93 -20.29
CA GLU A 72 5.23 2.84 -21.10
C GLU A 72 6.03 1.54 -20.94
N ALA A 73 7.26 1.61 -20.46
CA ALA A 73 8.06 0.42 -20.15
C ALA A 73 7.59 -0.25 -18.85
N ILE A 74 6.86 0.45 -17.99
CA ILE A 74 6.35 -0.08 -16.73
C ILE A 74 5.05 -0.84 -16.96
N GLY A 75 5.05 -2.14 -16.63
CA GLY A 75 3.92 -3.06 -16.79
C GLY A 75 2.79 -2.93 -15.76
N TYR A 76 2.81 -1.91 -14.91
CA TYR A 76 1.81 -1.72 -13.85
C TYR A 76 1.42 -0.25 -13.69
N THR A 77 0.30 -0.05 -12.99
CA THR A 77 -0.34 1.26 -12.84
C THR A 77 -0.04 1.87 -11.48
N ASP A 78 -0.29 3.18 -11.35
CA ASP A 78 -0.18 3.90 -10.08
C ASP A 78 -1.11 3.30 -9.01
N LYS A 79 -2.24 2.72 -9.45
CA LYS A 79 -3.14 2.00 -8.56
C LYS A 79 -2.53 0.70 -8.03
N ASP A 80 -1.76 -0.01 -8.85
CA ASP A 80 -1.06 -1.23 -8.43
C ASP A 80 0.01 -0.90 -7.39
N LEU A 81 0.76 0.19 -7.59
CA LEU A 81 1.68 0.73 -6.59
C LEU A 81 0.95 1.11 -5.29
N ALA A 82 -0.15 1.86 -5.39
CA ALA A 82 -0.95 2.23 -4.22
C ALA A 82 -1.48 1.02 -3.45
N ASN A 83 -1.87 -0.06 -4.15
CA ASN A 83 -2.30 -1.30 -3.54
C ASN A 83 -1.14 -2.02 -2.82
N LEU A 84 0.07 -2.01 -3.39
CA LEU A 84 1.27 -2.55 -2.74
C LEU A 84 1.59 -1.78 -1.45
N LEU A 85 1.56 -0.45 -1.50
CA LEU A 85 1.80 0.38 -0.32
C LEU A 85 0.73 0.17 0.76
N ALA A 86 -0.53 -0.06 0.37
CA ALA A 86 -1.59 -0.41 1.31
C ALA A 86 -1.32 -1.76 2.00
N LYS A 87 -0.72 -2.74 1.30
CA LYS A 87 -0.29 -4.02 1.92
C LYS A 87 0.80 -3.79 2.96
N PHE A 88 1.84 -3.00 2.63
CA PHE A 88 2.90 -2.69 3.60
C PHE A 88 2.37 -2.02 4.86
N ARG A 89 1.40 -1.11 4.74
CA ARG A 89 0.73 -0.49 5.90
C ARG A 89 -0.07 -1.50 6.71
N ALA A 90 -0.74 -2.45 6.05
CA ALA A 90 -1.50 -3.49 6.73
C ALA A 90 -0.61 -4.44 7.54
N GLU A 91 0.60 -4.75 7.04
CA GLU A 91 1.59 -5.57 7.76
C GLU A 91 2.01 -4.94 9.10
N HIS A 92 2.13 -3.61 9.15
CA HIS A 92 2.62 -2.88 10.32
C HIS A 92 1.49 -2.33 11.22
N LYS A 93 0.22 -2.62 10.92
CA LYS A 93 -0.95 -2.03 11.60
C LYS A 93 -0.97 -2.24 13.12
N TYR A 94 -0.48 -3.39 13.59
CA TYR A 94 -0.47 -3.73 15.02
C TYR A 94 0.80 -3.29 15.72
N THR A 95 1.94 -3.31 15.03
CA THR A 95 3.23 -2.84 15.54
C THR A 95 3.20 -1.33 15.76
N ASP A 96 2.62 -0.57 14.83
CA ASP A 96 2.52 0.90 14.91
C ASP A 96 1.83 1.39 16.20
N MET A 97 0.82 0.67 16.69
CA MET A 97 0.17 1.01 17.97
C MET A 97 1.09 0.79 19.18
N GLN A 98 1.84 -0.31 19.18
CA GLN A 98 2.75 -0.64 20.27
C GLN A 98 3.94 0.33 20.28
N ASP A 99 4.51 0.59 19.11
CA ASP A 99 5.61 1.54 18.90
C ASP A 99 5.20 2.95 19.31
N THR A 100 3.96 3.35 19.02
CA THR A 100 3.41 4.64 19.45
C THR A 100 3.30 4.74 20.97
N ILE A 101 2.81 3.68 21.64
CA ILE A 101 2.74 3.64 23.10
C ILE A 101 4.15 3.72 23.71
N GLU A 102 5.11 3.02 23.11
CA GLU A 102 6.49 3.00 23.58
C GLU A 102 7.20 4.35 23.36
N TYR A 103 6.97 5.01 22.22
CA TYR A 103 7.42 6.37 21.97
C TYR A 103 6.89 7.35 23.02
N PHE A 104 5.57 7.34 23.30
CA PHE A 104 5.00 8.23 24.31
C PHE A 104 5.55 7.94 25.72
N LYS A 105 5.80 6.67 26.06
CA LYS A 105 6.44 6.30 27.33
C LYS A 105 7.88 6.78 27.42
N SER A 106 8.66 6.68 26.35
CA SER A 106 10.05 7.14 26.34
C SER A 106 10.14 8.66 26.36
N SER A 107 9.26 9.37 25.66
CA SER A 107 9.15 10.84 25.72
C SER A 107 8.79 11.35 27.11
N GLN A 108 7.90 10.68 27.85
CA GLN A 108 7.60 11.02 29.26
C GLN A 108 8.79 10.80 30.21
N GLN A 109 9.65 9.82 29.91
CA GLN A 109 10.86 9.57 30.71
C GLN A 109 11.93 10.64 30.47
N LEU A 110 12.05 11.11 29.23
CA LEU A 110 12.98 12.17 28.83
C LEU A 110 12.54 13.56 29.30
N ASP A 111 11.24 13.84 29.29
CA ASP A 111 10.69 15.14 29.70
C ASP A 111 9.49 14.95 30.65
N LYS A 112 9.69 15.32 31.92
CA LYS A 112 8.65 15.23 32.97
C LYS A 112 7.51 16.23 32.77
N THR A 113 7.68 17.23 31.90
CA THR A 113 6.64 18.20 31.53
C THR A 113 5.83 17.74 30.31
N PHE A 114 6.24 16.66 29.66
CA PHE A 114 5.52 16.06 28.53
C PHE A 114 4.17 15.48 28.98
N PHE A 115 3.10 16.24 28.74
CA PHE A 115 1.75 15.90 29.19
C PHE A 115 0.99 15.12 28.10
N THR A 116 0.97 13.79 28.18
CA THR A 116 0.02 13.01 27.38
C THR A 116 -1.32 12.98 28.12
N SER A 117 -2.35 13.66 27.62
CA SER A 117 -3.66 13.54 28.25
C SER A 117 -4.17 12.09 28.12
N THR A 118 -4.69 11.53 29.21
CA THR A 118 -5.32 10.20 29.22
C THR A 118 -6.48 10.10 28.21
N SER A 119 -7.10 11.23 27.90
CA SER A 119 -8.10 11.35 26.84
C SER A 119 -7.50 11.18 25.43
N LEU A 120 -6.28 11.66 25.17
CA LEU A 120 -5.60 11.52 23.87
C LEU A 120 -5.21 10.05 23.61
N MET A 121 -4.63 9.38 24.61
CA MET A 121 -4.29 7.95 24.52
C MET A 121 -5.55 7.06 24.38
N MET A 122 -6.67 7.42 25.01
CA MET A 122 -7.96 6.73 24.81
C MET A 122 -8.58 7.04 23.45
N LYS A 123 -8.46 8.27 22.94
CA LYS A 123 -8.92 8.66 21.59
C LYS A 123 -8.11 7.98 20.49
N ILE A 124 -6.82 7.77 20.65
CA ILE A 124 -6.00 6.97 19.73
C ILE A 124 -6.46 5.51 19.73
N ARG A 125 -6.72 4.92 20.91
CA ARG A 125 -7.32 3.59 21.05
C ARG A 125 -8.71 3.47 20.39
N SER A 126 -9.53 4.51 20.47
CA SER A 126 -10.90 4.55 19.92
C SER A 126 -10.93 4.86 18.41
N ASN A 127 -10.05 5.74 17.92
CA ASN A 127 -10.02 6.17 16.52
C ASN A 127 -9.40 5.11 15.58
N ALA A 128 -8.77 4.07 16.13
CA ALA A 128 -8.41 2.87 15.38
C ALA A 128 -9.63 2.10 14.83
N PHE A 129 -10.87 2.48 15.21
CA PHE A 129 -12.10 1.82 14.77
C PHE A 129 -12.81 2.48 13.57
N THR A 130 -12.48 3.73 13.19
CA THR A 130 -13.10 4.37 12.01
C THR A 130 -12.06 5.18 11.24
N GLY A 131 -11.93 4.86 9.95
CA GLY A 131 -11.03 5.50 8.98
C GLY A 131 -11.33 6.97 8.73
N LEU A 132 -11.10 7.83 9.73
CA LEU A 132 -11.26 9.28 9.66
C LEU A 132 -9.97 10.01 10.06
N MET A 133 -8.82 9.49 9.62
CA MET A 133 -7.52 10.17 9.71
C MET A 133 -6.79 10.16 8.36
N VAL A 134 -7.55 10.05 7.25
CA VAL A 134 -7.02 10.01 5.87
C VAL A 134 -7.31 11.31 5.10
N GLN A 135 -7.93 12.34 5.69
CA GLN A 135 -8.52 13.42 4.88
C GLN A 135 -8.11 14.85 5.18
N ARG A 136 -7.15 15.12 6.08
CA ARG A 136 -6.57 16.46 6.16
C ARG A 136 -5.06 16.36 6.31
N GLU A 137 -4.38 16.88 5.29
CA GLU A 137 -2.93 16.95 5.12
C GLU A 137 -2.28 15.59 4.84
N GLY A 138 -1.48 15.50 3.77
CA GLY A 138 -0.82 14.29 3.26
C GLY A 138 0.27 13.68 4.16
N LEU A 139 -0.02 13.52 5.44
CA LEU A 139 0.91 13.03 6.46
C LEU A 139 0.77 11.51 6.56
N THR A 140 1.71 10.81 5.93
CA THR A 140 1.64 9.35 5.73
C THR A 140 2.30 8.53 6.84
N SER A 141 2.85 9.16 7.89
CA SER A 141 3.27 8.47 9.11
C SER A 141 2.79 9.21 10.37
N PHE A 142 2.37 8.43 11.37
CA PHE A 142 1.91 8.95 12.66
C PHE A 142 3.03 9.70 13.41
N SER A 143 4.30 9.35 13.16
CA SER A 143 5.47 10.09 13.66
C SER A 143 5.49 11.56 13.23
N VAL A 144 5.09 11.85 11.98
CA VAL A 144 5.03 13.21 11.45
C VAL A 144 3.83 13.96 12.05
N ILE A 145 2.71 13.27 12.28
CA ILE A 145 1.54 13.85 12.95
C ILE A 145 1.87 14.25 14.40
N VAL A 146 2.57 13.39 15.14
CA VAL A 146 2.99 13.69 16.52
C VAL A 146 3.99 14.86 16.54
N SER A 147 4.96 14.89 15.61
CA SER A 147 5.94 15.98 15.51
C SER A 147 5.30 17.35 15.18
N LEU A 148 4.22 17.37 14.39
CA LEU A 148 3.49 18.61 14.07
C LEU A 148 2.60 19.08 15.23
N LEU A 149 2.03 18.15 15.99
CA LEU A 149 1.21 18.48 17.16
C LEU A 149 2.05 19.03 18.33
N THR A 150 3.32 18.66 18.44
CA THR A 150 4.25 19.18 19.46
C THR A 150 4.83 20.56 19.13
N GLN A 151 4.68 21.07 17.91
CA GLN A 151 5.21 22.39 17.52
C GLN A 151 4.28 23.56 17.86
N HIS A 152 3.08 23.28 18.39
CA HIS A 152 2.07 24.29 18.72
C HIS A 152 1.73 24.41 20.21
N THR A 153 2.61 23.95 21.10
CA THR A 153 2.52 24.13 22.55
C THR A 153 3.87 24.57 23.10
#